data_AF-A0AAN7VDF1-F1
#
_entry.id   AF-A0AAN7VDF1-F1
#
_cell.length_a   1.000
_cell.length_b   1.000
_cell.length_c   1.000
_cell.angle_alpha   90.00
_cell.angle_beta   90.00
_cell.angle_gamma   90.00
#
_symmetry.space_group_name_H-M   'P 1'
#
loop_
_entity.id
_entity.type
_entity.pdbx_description
1 polymer ?
#
loop_
_entity_poly.entity_id
_entity_poly.type
_entity_poly.pdbx_seq_one_letter_code
_entity_poly.pdbx_strand_id
1 'polypeptide(L)'
;MAFPQYHNKATHFDSPSATILRQENNNIGLGDYQFLYQTSDGISREEKAELRTVGSNQAVVVQGSYSYIGVDGVTYTVNYVADENGYRAVGSHIPKN
;
A
#
# COMPACT_ATOMS: atom_id res chain seq x y z
N MET A 1 -13.48 -4.68 3.29
CA MET A 1 -12.05 -5.05 3.18
C MET A 1 -11.29 -4.04 4.03
N ALA A 2 -10.79 -4.44 5.20
CA ALA A 2 -10.13 -3.54 6.14
C ALA A 2 -8.62 -3.66 5.96
N PHE A 3 -7.94 -2.55 5.70
CA PHE A 3 -6.48 -2.51 5.81
C PHE A 3 -6.11 -2.81 7.27
N PRO A 4 -5.17 -3.73 7.53
CA PRO A 4 -4.71 -3.97 8.88
C PRO A 4 -4.11 -2.67 9.40
N GLN A 5 -4.84 -1.98 10.26
CA GLN A 5 -4.31 -0.94 11.11
C GLN A 5 -3.35 -1.67 12.05
N TYR A 6 -2.05 -1.61 11.75
CA TYR A 6 -1.03 -2.14 12.65
C TYR A 6 -1.11 -1.32 13.95
N HIS A 7 -1.91 -1.79 14.91
CA HIS A 7 -1.94 -1.29 16.28
C HIS A 7 -0.94 -2.10 17.08
N ASN A 8 0.34 -1.87 16.81
CA ASN A 8 1.42 -2.28 17.71
C ASN A 8 1.35 -1.39 18.97
N LYS A 9 0.88 -1.98 20.06
CA LYS A 9 0.88 -1.37 21.40
C LYS A 9 2.31 -1.24 21.92
N ALA A 10 3.06 -0.27 21.43
CA ALA A 10 4.28 0.24 22.04
C ALA A 10 4.60 1.64 21.47
N THR A 11 4.45 2.64 22.33
CA THR A 11 4.99 4.02 22.23
C THR A 11 4.62 4.85 20.98
N HIS A 12 3.62 5.73 21.15
CA HIS A 12 3.46 7.04 20.49
C HIS A 12 3.93 7.16 19.03
N PHE A 13 3.10 6.71 18.08
CA PHE A 13 3.03 7.27 16.74
C PHE A 13 1.57 7.61 16.41
N ASP A 14 0.91 8.27 17.35
CA ASP A 14 -0.07 9.25 16.93
C ASP A 14 0.80 10.47 16.61
N SER A 15 0.96 10.78 15.33
CA SER A 15 1.37 12.13 14.94
C SER A 15 0.06 12.91 14.80
N PRO A 16 -0.53 13.44 15.90
CA PRO A 16 -1.79 14.20 15.82
C PRO A 16 -1.66 15.46 14.94
N SER A 17 -0.46 15.73 14.38
CA SER A 17 -0.14 16.82 13.46
C SER A 17 0.27 16.37 12.05
N ALA A 18 0.22 15.06 11.73
CA ALA A 18 0.52 14.62 10.37
C ALA A 18 -0.53 15.19 9.39
N THR A 19 -0.07 15.83 8.33
CA THR A 19 -0.92 16.41 7.28
C THR A 19 -0.73 15.65 5.98
N ILE A 20 -1.76 15.64 5.15
CA ILE A 20 -1.66 15.08 3.80
C ILE A 20 -0.88 16.08 2.94
N LEU A 21 0.28 15.65 2.44
CA LEU A 21 1.10 16.42 1.51
C LEU A 21 0.67 16.22 0.06
N ARG A 22 0.25 14.99 -0.26
CA ARG A 22 -0.19 14.62 -1.60
C ARG A 22 -1.29 13.58 -1.49
N GLN A 23 -2.31 13.70 -2.33
CA GLN A 23 -3.34 12.70 -2.48
C GLN A 23 -3.81 12.70 -3.94
N GLU A 24 -3.84 11.54 -4.55
CA GLU A 24 -4.42 11.33 -5.87
C GLU A 24 -5.34 10.12 -5.83
N ASN A 25 -6.49 10.26 -6.49
CA ASN A 25 -7.43 9.18 -6.67
C ASN A 25 -7.99 9.30 -8.09
N ASN A 26 -7.54 8.41 -8.95
CA ASN A 26 -8.01 8.27 -10.31
C ASN A 26 -8.81 6.97 -10.41
N ASN A 27 -10.13 7.08 -10.29
CA ASN A 27 -11.04 5.96 -10.43
C ASN A 27 -12.21 6.39 -11.32
N ILE A 28 -12.26 5.81 -12.52
CA ILE A 28 -13.29 6.13 -13.52
C ILE A 28 -14.47 5.14 -13.48
N GLY A 29 -14.49 4.21 -12.51
CA GLY A 29 -15.56 3.22 -12.32
C GLY A 29 -15.55 2.05 -13.32
N LEU A 30 -14.50 1.92 -14.15
CA LEU A 30 -14.42 0.89 -15.21
C LEU A 30 -13.52 -0.31 -14.87
N GLY A 31 -13.17 -0.49 -13.59
CA GLY A 31 -12.36 -1.61 -13.10
C GLY A 31 -10.90 -1.23 -12.81
N ASP A 32 -10.35 -0.29 -13.58
CA ASP A 32 -9.03 0.26 -13.33
C ASP A 32 -9.12 1.44 -12.35
N TYR A 33 -8.17 1.49 -11.41
CA TYR A 33 -8.00 2.65 -10.55
C TYR A 33 -6.54 2.87 -10.19
N GLN A 34 -6.21 4.11 -9.83
CA GLN A 34 -4.94 4.46 -9.22
C GLN A 34 -5.21 5.34 -8.00
N PHE A 35 -4.49 5.07 -6.93
CA PHE A 35 -4.60 5.79 -5.69
C PHE A 35 -3.21 6.02 -5.10
N LEU A 36 -2.96 7.23 -4.60
CA LEU A 36 -1.77 7.49 -3.81
C LEU A 36 -2.04 8.52 -2.72
N TYR A 37 -1.29 8.42 -1.62
CA TYR A 37 -1.19 9.49 -0.64
C TYR A 37 0.20 9.55 -0.03
N GLN A 38 0.53 10.73 0.48
CA GLN A 38 1.74 10.99 1.24
C GLN A 38 1.40 11.92 2.40
N THR A 39 1.96 11.65 3.56
CA THR A 39 1.79 12.43 4.78
C THR A 39 3.09 13.08 5.22
N SER A 40 3.00 14.13 6.03
CA SER A 40 4.15 14.92 6.50
C SER A 40 5.08 14.18 7.45
N ASP A 41 4.61 13.08 8.06
CA ASP A 41 5.40 12.19 8.91
C ASP A 41 6.11 11.07 8.13
N GLY A 42 6.12 11.15 6.80
CA GLY A 42 6.91 10.25 5.94
C GLY A 42 6.20 8.94 5.59
N ILE A 43 4.91 8.81 5.87
CA ILE A 43 4.10 7.70 5.34
C ILE A 43 3.74 8.02 3.89
N SER A 44 3.91 7.03 3.02
CA SER A 44 3.46 7.11 1.63
C SER A 44 2.84 5.80 1.20
N ARG A 45 1.80 5.85 0.37
CA ARG A 45 1.24 4.67 -0.28
C ARG A 45 0.87 5.02 -1.71
N GLU A 46 1.13 4.10 -2.61
CA GLU A 46 0.63 4.11 -3.97
C GLU A 46 0.10 2.74 -4.33
N GLU A 47 -1.00 2.68 -5.06
CA GLU A 47 -1.47 1.46 -5.67
C GLU A 47 -2.22 1.74 -6.96
N LYS A 48 -2.20 0.75 -7.85
CA LYS A 48 -3.01 0.70 -9.05
C LYS A 48 -3.69 -0.66 -9.12
N ALA A 49 -4.91 -0.68 -9.62
CA ALA A 49 -5.59 -1.89 -10.01
C ALA A 49 -5.82 -1.89 -11.52
N GLU A 50 -5.66 -3.06 -12.11
CA GLU A 50 -5.86 -3.31 -13.53
C GLU A 50 -6.76 -4.54 -13.67
N LEU A 51 -7.82 -4.45 -14.49
CA LEU A 51 -8.63 -5.60 -14.82
C LEU A 51 -7.90 -6.45 -15.87
N ARG A 52 -7.55 -7.69 -15.52
CA ARG A 52 -6.88 -8.64 -16.42
C ARG A 52 -7.76 -9.84 -16.72
N THR A 53 -7.73 -10.28 -17.97
CA THR A 53 -8.36 -11.54 -18.37
C THR A 53 -7.40 -12.70 -18.07
N VAL A 54 -7.83 -13.66 -17.25
CA VAL A 54 -7.08 -14.87 -16.95
C VAL A 54 -7.92 -16.10 -17.32
N GLY A 55 -7.47 -16.80 -18.36
CA GLY A 55 -8.26 -17.86 -18.98
C GLY A 55 -9.57 -17.31 -19.56
N SER A 56 -10.70 -17.80 -19.05
CA SER A 56 -12.05 -17.33 -19.42
C SER A 56 -12.67 -16.35 -18.42
N ASN A 57 -11.93 -15.97 -17.36
CA ASN A 57 -12.42 -15.10 -16.30
C ASN A 57 -11.75 -13.72 -16.34
N GLN A 58 -12.41 -12.73 -15.75
CA GLN A 58 -11.81 -11.43 -15.46
C GLN A 58 -11.38 -11.40 -13.99
N ALA A 59 -10.13 -11.03 -13.75
CA ALA A 59 -9.54 -10.89 -12.42
C ALA A 59 -8.96 -9.49 -12.25
N VAL A 60 -9.11 -8.93 -11.06
CA VAL A 60 -8.49 -7.65 -10.72
C VAL A 60 -7.09 -7.93 -10.19
N VAL A 61 -6.08 -7.29 -10.79
CA VAL A 61 -4.70 -7.34 -10.31
C VAL A 61 -4.36 -5.99 -9.69
N VAL A 62 -4.01 -6.00 -8.41
CA VAL A 62 -3.58 -4.80 -7.67
C VAL A 62 -2.07 -4.85 -7.49
N GLN A 63 -1.39 -3.76 -7.83
CA GLN A 63 0.03 -3.57 -7.59
C GLN A 63 0.22 -2.28 -6.83
N GLY A 64 1.05 -2.29 -5.80
CA GLY A 64 1.30 -1.09 -5.04
C GLY A 64 2.55 -1.15 -4.19
N SER A 65 2.79 -0.05 -3.50
CA SER A 65 3.79 0.03 -2.46
C SER A 65 3.34 0.94 -1.34
N TYR A 66 3.82 0.64 -0.14
CA TYR A 66 3.74 1.55 0.99
C TYR A 66 5.13 1.72 1.60
N SER A 67 5.37 2.91 2.12
CA SER A 67 6.59 3.25 2.84
C SER A 67 6.27 3.98 4.14
N TYR A 68 7.13 3.79 5.13
CA TYR A 68 7.06 4.47 6.42
C TYR A 68 8.47 4.60 7.00
N ILE A 69 8.66 5.56 7.89
CA ILE A 69 9.90 5.73 8.64
C ILE A 69 9.80 4.87 9.91
N GLY A 70 10.75 3.96 10.09
CA GLY A 70 10.82 3.12 11.28
C GLY A 70 11.35 3.86 12.49
N VAL A 71 11.27 3.21 13.66
CA VAL A 71 11.74 3.76 14.94
C VAL A 71 13.25 3.99 14.99
N ASP A 72 13.98 3.34 14.09
CA ASP A 72 15.42 3.49 13.87
C ASP A 72 15.77 4.62 12.89
N GLY A 73 14.76 5.33 12.36
CA GLY A 73 14.91 6.40 11.38
C GLY A 73 15.11 5.90 9.95
N VAL A 74 15.06 4.59 9.72
CA VAL A 74 15.20 4.00 8.38
C VAL A 74 13.87 4.03 7.65
N THR A 75 13.87 4.34 6.35
CA THR A 75 12.66 4.22 5.54
C THR A 75 12.45 2.77 5.09
N TYR A 76 11.32 2.20 5.47
CA TYR A 76 10.89 0.87 5.09
C TYR A 76 9.94 0.97 3.93
N THR A 77 10.25 0.31 2.82
CA THR A 77 9.35 0.18 1.66
C THR A 77 8.95 -1.28 1.48
N VAL A 78 7.66 -1.47 1.22
CA VAL A 78 7.09 -2.76 0.86
C VAL A 78 6.37 -2.60 -0.47
N ASN A 79 6.77 -3.39 -1.46
CA ASN A 79 6.07 -3.54 -2.73
C ASN A 79 5.20 -4.79 -2.66
N TYR A 80 4.01 -4.74 -3.23
CA TYR A 80 3.11 -5.88 -3.23
C TYR A 80 2.36 -6.05 -4.54
N VAL A 81 1.98 -7.29 -4.80
CA VAL A 81 1.07 -7.68 -5.87
C VAL A 81 -0.03 -8.55 -5.27
N ALA A 82 -1.28 -8.22 -5.57
CA ALA A 82 -2.44 -9.03 -5.26
C ALA A 82 -3.14 -9.43 -6.56
N ASP A 83 -3.25 -10.72 -6.80
CA ASP A 83 -3.96 -11.30 -7.95
C ASP A 83 -4.63 -12.62 -7.55
N GLU A 84 -5.02 -13.45 -8.51
CA GLU A 84 -5.64 -14.76 -8.28
C GLU A 84 -4.76 -15.72 -7.46
N ASN A 85 -3.44 -15.53 -7.45
CA ASN A 85 -2.51 -16.31 -6.66
C ASN A 85 -2.31 -15.71 -5.24
N GLY A 86 -3.18 -14.78 -4.82
CA GLY A 86 -3.19 -14.15 -3.51
C GLY A 86 -2.29 -12.92 -3.39
N TYR A 87 -2.04 -12.50 -2.15
CA TYR A 87 -1.20 -11.34 -1.83
C TYR A 87 0.25 -11.76 -1.64
N ARG A 88 1.17 -11.09 -2.35
CA ARG A 88 2.61 -11.33 -2.26
C ARG A 88 3.32 -9.99 -2.08
N ALA A 89 4.02 -9.84 -0.98
CA ALA A 89 4.78 -8.64 -0.65
C ALA A 89 6.28 -8.93 -0.66
N VAL A 90 7.04 -7.95 -1.11
CA VAL A 90 8.50 -7.95 -1.09
C VAL A 90 8.97 -6.64 -0.46
N GLY A 91 10.01 -6.73 0.34
CA GLY A 91 10.64 -5.58 0.97
C GLY A 91 11.94 -6.01 1.62
N SER A 92 12.89 -5.09 1.79
CA SER A 92 14.20 -5.37 2.37
C SER A 92 14.13 -5.99 3.78
N HIS A 93 12.99 -5.79 4.46
CA HIS A 93 12.73 -6.21 5.83
C HIS A 93 11.75 -7.38 5.93
N ILE A 94 11.29 -7.90 4.79
CA ILE A 94 10.42 -9.07 4.73
C ILE A 94 11.31 -10.31 4.58
N PRO A 95 11.26 -11.27 5.52
CA PRO A 95 12.05 -12.48 5.42
C PRO A 95 11.65 -13.25 4.15
N LYS A 96 12.64 -13.54 3.31
CA LYS A 96 12.49 -14.43 2.17
C LYS A 96 12.77 -15.85 2.67
N ASN A 97 11.75 -16.69 2.68
CA ASN A 97 11.88 -18.10 3.02
C ASN A 97 12.15 -18.92 1.75
#